data_AF-A0A7T0JM35-F1
#
_entry.id   AF-A0A7T0JM35-F1
#
_cell.length_a   1.000
_cell.length_b   1.000
_cell.length_c   1.000
_cell.angle_alpha   90.00
_cell.angle_beta   90.00
_cell.angle_gamma   90.00
#
_symmetry.space_group_name_H-M   'P 1'
#
loop_
_entity.id
_entity.type
_entity.pdbx_description
1 polymer ?
#
loop_
_entity_poly.entity_id
_entity_poly.type
_entity_poly.pdbx_seq_one_letter_code
_entity_poly.pdbx_strand_id
1 'polypeptide(L)'
;MSLKKVFITVMLFFSMLGLSGSTFAKEAHKAIPEILKEVDAKIQAALDAIPSGNAQQIASLIKEASESASELSANYKFEFERDKVVLKLKKARELTKKSDFPAAEQELKTAREGFANLPKYQ
;
A
#
# COMPACT_ATOMS: atom_id res chain seq x y z
N MET A 1 -32.83 37.14 -27.15
CA MET A 1 -33.02 36.18 -26.03
C MET A 1 -33.15 36.98 -24.75
N SER A 2 -34.25 36.80 -24.00
CA SER A 2 -34.62 37.69 -22.89
C SER A 2 -33.75 37.45 -21.64
N LEU A 3 -33.29 38.55 -21.00
CA LEU A 3 -32.51 38.56 -19.75
C LEU A 3 -33.13 37.73 -18.61
N LYS A 4 -34.44 37.46 -18.67
CA LYS A 4 -35.15 36.59 -17.71
C LYS A 4 -34.64 35.14 -17.72
N LYS A 5 -34.02 34.68 -18.82
CA LYS A 5 -33.49 33.32 -18.93
C LYS A 5 -32.06 33.16 -18.40
N VAL A 6 -31.35 34.26 -18.12
CA VAL A 6 -29.97 34.22 -17.62
C VAL A 6 -29.94 34.05 -16.10
N PHE A 7 -30.93 34.61 -15.39
CA PHE A 7 -30.97 34.57 -13.93
C PHE A 7 -31.27 33.18 -13.34
N ILE A 8 -32.09 32.38 -14.04
CA ILE A 8 -32.49 31.03 -13.59
C ILE A 8 -31.32 30.02 -13.70
N THR A 9 -30.40 30.24 -14.64
CA THR A 9 -29.26 29.32 -14.87
C THR A 9 -28.14 29.51 -13.84
N VAL A 10 -28.00 30.68 -13.22
CA VAL A 10 -26.93 30.95 -12.25
C VAL A 10 -27.25 30.35 -10.86
N MET A 11 -28.52 30.22 -10.49
CA MET A 11 -28.91 29.65 -9.19
C MET A 11 -28.75 28.13 -9.09
N LEU A 12 -28.77 27.41 -10.22
CA LEU A 12 -28.59 25.95 -10.24
C LEU A 12 -27.12 25.50 -10.14
N PHE A 13 -26.15 26.42 -10.29
CA PHE A 13 -24.73 26.08 -10.24
C PHE A 13 -24.13 26.13 -8.83
N PHE A 14 -24.84 26.71 -7.85
CA PHE A 14 -24.32 26.89 -6.48
C PHE A 14 -24.77 25.82 -5.48
N SER A 15 -25.64 24.89 -5.86
CA SER A 15 -26.12 23.81 -4.98
C SER A 15 -25.17 22.60 -4.90
N MET A 16 -24.07 22.57 -5.67
CA MET A 16 -23.04 21.53 -5.58
C MET A 16 -21.83 21.92 -4.72
N LEU A 17 -21.82 23.10 -4.11
CA LEU A 17 -20.77 23.52 -3.16
C LEU A 17 -21.11 23.17 -1.70
N GLY A 18 -22.03 22.24 -1.49
CA GLY A 18 -22.32 21.65 -0.19
C GLY A 18 -21.50 20.38 0.02
N LEU A 19 -20.62 20.40 1.03
CA LEU A 19 -19.78 19.30 1.55
C LEU A 19 -18.34 19.21 1.00
N SER A 20 -17.63 20.33 0.92
CA SER A 20 -16.17 20.32 1.16
C SER A 20 -15.87 20.65 2.63
N GLY A 21 -16.65 20.06 3.54
CA GLY A 21 -16.13 19.81 4.87
C GLY A 21 -15.08 18.73 4.68
N SER A 22 -13.81 19.12 4.67
CA SER A 22 -12.74 18.19 5.01
C SER A 22 -13.03 17.76 6.43
N THR A 23 -13.87 16.74 6.58
CA THR A 23 -13.76 15.85 7.71
C THR A 23 -12.33 15.36 7.59
N PHE A 24 -11.43 16.00 8.33
CA PHE A 24 -10.24 15.38 8.88
C PHE A 24 -10.79 14.21 9.69
N ALA A 25 -11.23 13.16 8.99
CA ALA A 25 -11.25 11.84 9.53
C ALA A 25 -9.78 11.66 9.85
N LYS A 26 -9.46 11.86 11.13
CA LYS A 26 -8.26 11.36 11.75
C LYS A 26 -8.38 9.86 11.48
N GLU A 27 -7.88 9.42 10.32
CA GLU A 27 -7.83 8.01 9.96
C GLU A 27 -7.26 7.37 11.21
N ALA A 28 -8.05 6.50 11.83
CA ALA A 28 -7.57 5.75 12.96
C ALA A 28 -6.43 4.91 12.40
N HIS A 29 -5.21 5.44 12.47
CA HIS A 29 -4.04 4.73 12.00
C HIS A 29 -4.02 3.42 12.76
N LYS A 30 -4.13 2.32 12.01
CA LYS A 30 -4.07 0.97 12.57
C LYS A 30 -2.83 0.88 13.44
N ALA A 31 -2.91 0.13 14.52
CA ALA A 31 -1.75 -0.05 15.37
C ALA A 31 -0.66 -0.76 14.57
N ILE A 32 0.62 -0.38 14.75
CA ILE A 32 1.73 -0.98 13.99
C ILE A 32 1.73 -2.52 14.03
N PRO A 33 1.43 -3.19 15.16
CA PRO A 33 1.32 -4.66 15.18
C PRO A 33 0.24 -5.23 14.25
N GLU A 34 -0.86 -4.50 14.04
CA GLU A 34 -1.94 -4.91 13.12
C GLU A 34 -1.47 -4.78 11.68
N ILE A 35 -0.85 -3.65 11.33
CA ILE A 35 -0.29 -3.43 9.98
C ILE A 35 0.79 -4.47 9.68
N LEU A 36 1.67 -4.79 10.64
CA LEU A 36 2.68 -5.83 10.47
C LEU A 36 2.07 -7.22 10.21
N LYS A 37 0.97 -7.59 10.89
CA LYS A 37 0.24 -8.82 10.60
C LYS A 37 -0.36 -8.83 9.20
N GLU A 38 -0.92 -7.70 8.76
CA GLU A 38 -1.46 -7.57 7.41
C GLU A 38 -0.38 -7.68 6.34
N VAL A 39 0.77 -7.04 6.56
CA VAL A 39 1.94 -7.15 5.66
C VAL A 39 2.44 -8.59 5.61
N ASP A 40 2.58 -9.26 6.75
CA ASP A 40 2.99 -10.67 6.81
C ASP A 40 2.04 -11.58 6.01
N ALA A 41 0.73 -11.42 6.21
CA ALA A 41 -0.28 -12.20 5.50
C ALA A 41 -0.22 -11.97 3.97
N LYS A 42 -0.01 -10.73 3.52
CA LYS A 42 0.12 -10.42 2.09
C LYS A 42 1.43 -10.96 1.49
N ILE A 43 2.53 -10.95 2.24
CA ILE A 43 3.78 -11.59 1.80
C ILE A 43 3.60 -13.11 1.72
N GLN A 44 2.92 -13.73 2.70
CA GLN A 44 2.59 -15.15 2.66
C GLN A 44 1.73 -15.49 1.45
N ALA A 45 0.70 -14.70 1.16
CA ALA A 45 -0.13 -14.90 -0.04
C ALA A 45 0.71 -14.82 -1.33
N ALA A 46 1.66 -13.88 -1.41
CA ALA A 46 2.57 -13.80 -2.55
C ALA A 46 3.47 -15.04 -2.68
N LEU A 47 4.00 -15.55 -1.56
CA LEU A 47 4.79 -16.80 -1.51
C LEU A 47 3.96 -18.01 -1.94
N ASP A 48 2.73 -18.13 -1.45
CA ASP A 48 1.82 -19.23 -1.79
C ASP A 48 1.37 -19.20 -3.26
N ALA A 49 1.41 -18.01 -3.89
CA ALA A 49 1.11 -17.84 -5.31
C ALA A 49 2.28 -18.22 -6.23
N ILE A 50 3.52 -18.33 -5.73
CA ILE A 50 4.71 -18.64 -6.56
C ILE A 50 4.57 -19.94 -7.37
N PRO A 51 4.09 -21.07 -6.81
CA PRO A 51 3.93 -22.31 -7.55
C PRO A 51 2.98 -22.21 -8.75
N SER A 52 2.09 -21.21 -8.78
CA SER A 52 1.19 -20.98 -9.93
C SER A 52 1.93 -20.50 -11.18
N GLY A 53 3.14 -19.94 -11.03
CA GLY A 53 3.89 -19.30 -12.12
C GLY A 53 3.21 -18.06 -12.71
N ASN A 54 2.10 -17.58 -12.13
CA ASN A 54 1.37 -16.42 -12.62
C ASN A 54 2.05 -15.12 -12.17
N ALA A 55 2.98 -14.63 -12.99
CA ALA A 55 3.73 -13.41 -12.71
C ALA A 55 2.84 -12.19 -12.41
N GLN A 56 1.70 -12.06 -13.09
CA GLN A 56 0.79 -10.93 -12.89
C GLN A 56 0.13 -10.97 -11.50
N GLN A 57 -0.36 -12.14 -11.10
CA GLN A 57 -0.98 -12.36 -9.79
C GLN A 57 0.04 -12.14 -8.67
N ILE A 58 1.21 -12.78 -8.78
CA ILE A 58 2.29 -12.65 -7.78
C ILE A 58 2.71 -11.17 -7.66
N ALA A 59 2.93 -10.48 -8.78
CA ALA A 59 3.33 -9.07 -8.76
C ALA A 59 2.25 -8.12 -8.20
N SER A 60 0.96 -8.50 -8.26
CA SER A 60 -0.14 -7.79 -7.61
C SER A 60 -0.08 -7.96 -6.09
N LEU A 61 0.06 -9.19 -5.61
CA LEU A 61 0.14 -9.49 -4.17
C LEU A 61 1.35 -8.81 -3.51
N ILE A 62 2.50 -8.78 -4.19
CA ILE A 62 3.69 -8.06 -3.71
C ILE A 62 3.45 -6.54 -3.66
N LYS A 63 2.69 -6.00 -4.62
CA LYS A 63 2.31 -4.57 -4.63
C LYS A 63 1.43 -4.25 -3.43
N GLU A 64 0.42 -5.08 -3.15
CA GLU A 64 -0.48 -4.90 -2.02
C GLU A 64 0.27 -4.99 -0.67
N ALA A 65 1.24 -5.90 -0.54
CA ALA A 65 2.12 -5.94 0.62
C ALA A 65 2.94 -4.65 0.79
N SER A 66 3.45 -4.10 -0.31
CA SER A 66 4.21 -2.84 -0.30
C SER A 66 3.34 -1.64 0.07
N GLU A 67 2.10 -1.61 -0.40
CA GLU A 67 1.12 -0.57 -0.07
C GLU A 67 0.77 -0.61 1.42
N SER A 68 0.47 -1.78 1.99
CA SER A 68 0.24 -1.89 3.44
C SER A 68 1.49 -1.55 4.27
N ALA A 69 2.69 -1.89 3.79
CA ALA A 69 3.92 -1.50 4.47
C ALA A 69 4.13 0.03 4.52
N SER A 70 3.54 0.78 3.59
CA SER A 70 3.64 2.26 3.60
C SER A 70 2.90 2.91 4.76
N GLU A 71 1.94 2.20 5.38
CA GLU A 71 1.20 2.69 6.56
C GLU A 71 2.03 2.56 7.86
N LEU A 72 3.15 1.81 7.84
CA LEU A 72 4.03 1.64 8.99
C LEU A 72 4.85 2.92 9.23
N SER A 73 4.51 3.71 10.25
CA SER A 73 5.27 4.90 10.66
C SER A 73 5.44 4.93 12.19
N ALA A 74 6.62 5.33 12.67
CA ALA A 74 6.93 5.41 14.09
C ALA A 74 8.00 6.47 14.39
N ASN A 75 9.27 6.11 14.27
CA ASN A 75 10.43 6.99 14.46
C ASN A 75 11.40 6.86 13.27
N TYR A 76 12.36 7.78 13.17
CA TYR A 76 13.32 7.80 12.06
C TYR A 76 14.06 6.47 11.84
N LYS A 77 14.50 5.81 12.92
CA LYS A 77 15.25 4.55 12.82
C LYS A 77 14.34 3.44 12.31
N PHE A 78 13.12 3.35 12.83
CA PHE A 78 12.11 2.40 12.36
C PHE A 78 11.81 2.59 10.88
N GLU A 79 11.58 3.83 10.44
CA GLU A 79 11.25 4.14 9.04
C GLU A 79 12.43 3.87 8.09
N PHE A 80 13.65 4.17 8.53
CA PHE A 80 14.86 3.84 7.78
C PHE A 80 15.03 2.34 7.58
N GLU A 81 14.80 1.54 8.63
CA GLU A 81 14.86 0.07 8.50
C GLU A 81 13.68 -0.47 7.67
N ARG A 82 12.46 0.09 7.83
CA ARG A 82 11.30 -0.25 7.00
C ARG A 82 11.62 -0.05 5.51
N ASP A 83 12.24 1.08 5.16
CA ASP A 83 12.55 1.39 3.76
C ASP A 83 13.51 0.36 3.15
N LYS A 84 14.52 -0.09 3.91
CA LYS A 84 15.41 -1.18 3.47
C LYS A 84 14.64 -2.48 3.22
N VAL A 85 13.66 -2.81 4.07
CA VAL A 85 12.83 -4.00 3.90
C VAL A 85 11.90 -3.84 2.70
N VAL A 86 11.31 -2.66 2.48
CA VAL A 86 10.46 -2.36 1.31
C VAL A 86 11.24 -2.49 0.00
N LEU A 87 12.55 -2.19 -0.02
CA LEU A 87 13.39 -2.44 -1.21
C LEU A 87 13.42 -3.93 -1.59
N LYS A 88 13.30 -4.84 -0.62
CA LYS A 88 13.22 -6.29 -0.87
C LYS A 88 11.91 -6.66 -1.57
N LEU A 89 10.78 -6.08 -1.14
CA LEU A 89 9.51 -6.25 -1.85
C LEU A 89 9.57 -5.71 -3.29
N LYS A 90 10.18 -4.53 -3.48
CA LYS A 90 10.37 -3.95 -4.83
C LYS A 90 11.18 -4.88 -5.72
N LYS A 91 12.31 -5.39 -5.21
CA LYS A 91 13.17 -6.32 -5.95
C LYS A 91 12.48 -7.64 -6.24
N ALA A 92 11.76 -8.21 -5.28
CA ALA A 92 10.95 -9.41 -5.50
C ALA A 92 9.96 -9.21 -6.65
N ARG A 93 9.25 -8.07 -6.66
CA ARG A 93 8.31 -7.72 -7.74
C ARG A 93 8.99 -7.60 -9.10
N GLU A 94 10.19 -7.04 -9.17
CA GLU A 94 10.98 -6.97 -10.40
C GLU A 94 11.41 -8.35 -10.89
N LEU A 95 11.83 -9.24 -9.98
CA LEU A 95 12.20 -10.61 -10.30
C LEU A 95 10.99 -11.41 -10.80
N THR A 96 9.83 -11.25 -10.15
CA THR A 96 8.55 -11.83 -10.62
C THR A 96 8.21 -11.38 -12.05
N LYS A 97 8.38 -10.10 -12.38
CA LYS A 97 8.13 -9.58 -13.75
C LYS A 97 9.09 -10.17 -14.78
N LYS A 98 10.26 -10.64 -14.35
CA LYS A 98 11.26 -11.34 -15.17
C LYS A 98 11.06 -12.86 -15.16
N SER A 99 10.01 -13.35 -14.51
CA SER A 99 9.73 -14.77 -14.27
C SER A 99 10.84 -15.51 -13.50
N ASP A 100 11.68 -14.79 -12.77
CA ASP A 100 12.67 -15.36 -11.86
C ASP A 100 12.03 -15.62 -10.49
N PHE A 101 11.17 -16.64 -10.45
CA PHE A 101 10.39 -16.98 -9.27
C PHE A 101 11.24 -17.47 -8.08
N PRO A 102 12.30 -18.28 -8.25
CA PRO A 102 13.16 -18.67 -7.15
C PRO A 102 13.84 -17.48 -6.47
N ALA A 103 14.36 -16.52 -7.25
CA ALA A 103 14.97 -15.32 -6.68
C ALA A 103 13.90 -14.41 -6.04
N ALA A 104 12.71 -14.30 -6.63
CA ALA A 104 11.60 -13.56 -6.05
C ALA A 104 11.18 -14.15 -4.69
N GLU A 105 11.12 -15.48 -4.57
CA GLU A 105 10.82 -16.20 -3.32
C GLU A 105 11.84 -15.85 -2.23
N GLN A 106 13.13 -15.84 -2.56
CA GLN A 106 14.19 -15.53 -1.61
C GLN A 106 14.09 -14.08 -1.10
N GLU A 107 13.83 -13.12 -1.99
CA GLU A 107 13.64 -11.71 -1.60
C GLU A 107 12.36 -11.53 -0.77
N LEU A 108 11.28 -12.29 -1.04
CA LEU A 108 10.06 -12.27 -0.22
C LEU A 108 10.27 -12.82 1.18
N LYS A 109 10.99 -13.96 1.32
CA LYS A 109 11.36 -14.51 2.63
C LYS A 109 12.21 -13.52 3.42
N THR A 110 13.19 -12.90 2.75
CA THR A 110 14.03 -11.85 3.34
C THR A 110 13.21 -10.64 3.78
N ALA A 111 12.25 -10.19 2.96
CA ALA A 111 11.35 -9.10 3.31
C ALA A 111 10.51 -9.45 4.56
N ARG A 112 9.95 -10.66 4.59
CA ARG A 112 9.14 -11.16 5.71
C ARG A 112 9.91 -11.14 7.03
N GLU A 113 11.12 -11.68 7.03
CA GLU A 113 12.03 -11.65 8.19
C GLU A 113 12.39 -10.20 8.58
N GLY A 114 12.60 -9.33 7.59
CA GLY A 114 12.83 -7.91 7.81
C GLY A 114 11.68 -7.23 8.56
N PHE A 115 10.43 -7.42 8.12
CA PHE A 115 9.25 -6.87 8.79
C PHE A 115 9.06 -7.44 10.19
N ALA A 116 9.29 -8.74 10.39
CA ALA A 116 9.24 -9.36 11.73
C ALA A 116 10.27 -8.76 12.71
N ASN A 117 11.38 -8.24 12.19
CA ASN A 117 12.42 -7.59 12.98
C ASN A 117 12.19 -6.09 13.23
N LEU A 118 11.29 -5.43 12.51
CA LEU A 118 11.04 -3.99 12.65
C LEU A 118 10.64 -3.51 14.06
N PRO A 119 9.84 -4.25 14.85
CA PRO A 119 9.50 -3.83 16.22
C PRO A 119 10.70 -3.56 17.13
N LYS A 120 11.88 -4.10 16.81
CA LYS A 120 13.14 -3.83 17.54
C LYS A 120 13.62 -2.38 17.43
N TYR A 121 13.06 -1.61 16.50
CA TYR A 121 13.45 -0.23 16.21
C TYR A 121 12.36 0.79 16.57
N GLN A 122 11.22 0.35 17.12
CA GLN A 122 10.15 1.24 17.61
C GLN A 122 10.59 2.07 18.81
#